data_AF-A0ABD3DI84-F1
#
_entry.id   AF-A0ABD3DI84-F1
#
_cell.length_a   1.000
_cell.length_b   1.000
_cell.length_c   1.000
_cell.angle_alpha   90.00
_cell.angle_beta   90.00
_cell.angle_gamma   90.00
#
_symmetry.space_group_name_H-M   'P 1'
#
loop_
_entity.id
_entity.type
_entity.pdbx_description
1 polymer ?
#
loop_
_entity_poly.entity_id
_entity_poly.type
_entity_poly.pdbx_seq_one_letter_code
_entity_poly.pdbx_strand_id
1 'polypeptide(L)'
;MANLFKPSSAQIVATSDDLIIEIIKRLPLKQTVQFRLVSKYWNSLILDPKLCLLRNRPVVGLIFEVLDNGKSPTWYITSVCSYIMFLDKSISPLIQEMSPTKFTWYWHCRILHSCNGLLLCVSNQIYNLSPKYYVCNPTTNKCIVLPKVLDHHNRDSIHGMYLAFDPSKSPHYRVVCVLTLFPSGLHLFEVYSSETGSWRKGSESFEANVDFDFQDGVYWNGAIHWVNVVTKPRESVYFSLDCGQTLKVFPNPPLKDISYDKSDYYFGESDDHLHFVDGHRGSDEFIVYEMKRDYSEWFVKYKVNVHEMKGGFSEWFVKENVDVSKVDMDYYESFFKDEVFVRIYTVVRGKNDEDSFMVIVTGKRIARYNFEHKTCETLCEFESTTEHHSVFFGSKRPFQYIESLCSV
;
A
#
# COMPACT_ATOMS: atom_id res chain seq x y z
N MET A 1 21.44 39.03 48.14
CA MET A 1 20.72 37.75 48.06
C MET A 1 20.33 37.53 46.61
N ALA A 2 20.94 36.55 45.94
CA ALA A 2 20.57 36.21 44.57
C ALA A 2 19.21 35.49 44.60
N ASN A 3 18.20 36.10 43.97
CA ASN A 3 16.93 35.41 43.69
C ASN A 3 17.22 34.30 42.69
N LEU A 4 17.37 33.07 43.16
CA LEU A 4 17.30 31.87 42.33
C LEU A 4 15.90 31.80 41.73
N PHE A 5 15.75 32.32 40.52
CA PHE A 5 14.55 32.17 39.72
C PHE A 5 14.34 30.67 39.49
N LYS A 6 13.36 30.08 40.18
CA LYS A 6 12.99 28.68 39.96
C LYS A 6 12.19 28.63 38.66
N PRO A 7 12.68 27.98 37.59
CA PRO A 7 11.99 27.95 36.31
C PRO A 7 10.63 27.26 36.47
N SER A 8 9.62 27.73 35.73
CA SER A 8 8.32 27.08 35.69
C SER A 8 8.43 25.69 35.04
N SER A 9 7.52 24.78 35.34
CA SER A 9 7.50 23.46 34.69
C SER A 9 7.47 23.55 33.16
N ALA A 10 6.78 24.56 32.60
CA ALA A 10 6.76 24.80 31.17
C ALA A 10 8.14 25.21 30.62
N GLN A 11 8.92 26.02 31.36
CA GLN A 11 10.27 26.40 30.98
C GLN A 11 11.24 25.22 31.06
N ILE A 12 11.09 24.35 32.07
CA ILE A 12 11.88 23.12 32.20
C ILE A 12 11.62 22.19 31.00
N VAL A 13 10.35 21.99 30.63
CA VAL A 13 9.98 21.19 29.45
C VAL A 13 10.50 21.82 28.16
N ALA A 14 10.31 23.14 27.98
CA ALA A 14 10.72 23.85 26.76
C ALA A 14 12.25 23.94 26.56
N THR A 15 13.03 23.59 27.57
CA THR A 15 14.50 23.55 27.52
C THR A 15 15.07 22.14 27.45
N SER A 16 14.22 21.10 27.43
CA SER A 16 14.62 19.70 27.32
C SER A 16 14.19 19.10 25.99
N ASP A 17 15.17 18.83 25.12
CA ASP A 17 14.98 18.20 23.82
C ASP A 17 14.23 16.86 23.96
N ASP A 18 14.60 16.03 24.93
CA ASP A 18 14.00 14.71 25.18
C ASP A 18 12.50 14.82 25.47
N LEU A 19 12.10 15.77 26.33
CA LEU A 19 10.69 15.98 26.68
C LEU A 19 9.89 16.52 25.50
N ILE A 20 10.46 17.44 24.73
CA ILE A 20 9.82 17.97 23.51
C ILE A 20 9.65 16.85 22.48
N ILE A 21 10.68 16.04 22.27
CA ILE A 21 10.64 14.89 21.35
C ILE A 21 9.55 13.89 21.80
N GLU A 22 9.47 13.56 23.09
CA GLU A 22 8.42 12.67 23.62
C GLU A 22 7.01 13.23 23.45
N ILE A 23 6.84 14.55 23.58
CA ILE A 23 5.56 15.22 23.28
C ILE A 23 5.24 15.11 21.79
N ILE A 24 6.18 15.45 20.91
CA ILE A 24 6.00 15.43 19.46
C ILE A 24 5.66 14.02 18.96
N LYS A 25 6.29 12.96 19.49
CA LYS A 25 6.00 11.57 19.12
C LYS A 25 4.54 11.17 19.36
N ARG A 26 3.89 11.77 20.37
CA ARG A 26 2.51 11.44 20.79
C ARG A 26 1.44 12.26 20.08
N LEU A 27 1.82 13.34 19.41
CA LEU A 27 0.90 14.24 18.74
C LEU A 27 0.57 13.74 17.33
N PRO A 28 -0.68 13.79 16.85
CA PRO A 28 -1.04 13.55 15.45
C PRO A 28 -0.08 14.23 14.45
N LEU A 29 0.20 13.56 13.32
CA LEU A 29 1.22 14.04 12.37
C LEU A 29 0.89 15.39 11.76
N LYS A 30 -0.39 15.62 11.46
CA LYS A 30 -0.86 16.92 10.96
C LYS A 30 -0.59 18.07 11.95
N GLN A 31 -0.79 17.85 13.25
CA GLN A 31 -0.48 18.83 14.29
C GLN A 31 1.04 19.01 14.43
N THR A 32 1.80 17.91 14.35
CA THR A 32 3.26 17.96 14.36
C THR A 32 3.82 18.82 13.22
N VAL A 33 3.27 18.70 12.01
CA VAL A 33 3.66 19.55 10.88
C VAL A 33 3.34 21.03 11.14
N GLN A 34 2.20 21.34 11.76
CA GLN A 34 1.85 22.72 12.13
C GLN A 34 2.81 23.30 13.19
N PHE A 35 3.32 22.49 14.12
CA PHE A 35 4.27 22.95 15.14
C PHE A 35 5.63 23.38 14.59
N ARG A 36 5.94 23.08 13.33
CA ARG A 36 7.09 23.68 12.61
C ARG A 36 7.01 25.21 12.57
N LEU A 37 5.81 25.79 12.67
CA LEU A 37 5.59 27.23 12.64
C LEU A 37 5.82 27.92 13.99
N VAL A 38 5.97 27.16 15.09
CA VAL A 38 6.11 27.71 16.45
C VAL A 38 7.45 28.41 16.64
N SER A 39 8.55 27.78 16.20
CA SER A 39 9.90 28.36 16.25
C SER A 39 10.87 27.62 15.34
N LYS A 40 12.01 28.26 15.02
CA LYS A 40 13.12 27.60 14.30
C LYS A 40 13.64 26.37 15.03
N TYR A 41 13.66 26.42 16.37
CA TYR A 41 14.12 25.32 17.21
C TYR A 41 13.19 24.10 17.08
N TRP A 42 11.88 24.28 17.25
CA TRP A 42 10.90 23.20 17.06
C TRP A 42 10.91 22.66 15.63
N ASN A 43 11.03 23.54 14.62
CA ASN A 43 11.18 23.10 13.24
C ASN A 43 12.41 22.20 13.05
N SER A 44 13.55 22.52 13.69
CA SER A 44 14.76 21.68 13.59
C SER A 44 14.58 20.29 14.22
N LEU A 45 13.92 20.21 15.39
CA LEU A 45 13.61 18.92 16.03
C LEU A 45 12.64 18.07 15.22
N ILE A 46 11.62 18.70 14.63
CA ILE A 46 10.60 18.00 13.82
C ILE A 46 11.19 17.49 12.50
N LEU A 47 12.19 18.18 11.95
CA LEU A 47 12.88 17.77 10.73
C LEU A 47 14.04 16.81 11.00
N ASP A 48 14.42 16.57 12.25
CA ASP A 48 15.45 15.59 12.59
C ASP A 48 14.99 14.19 12.12
N PRO A 49 15.75 13.54 11.22
CA PRO A 49 15.44 12.18 10.76
C PRO A 49 15.24 11.20 11.91
N LYS A 50 15.92 11.38 13.05
CA LYS A 50 15.76 10.53 14.25
C LYS A 50 14.34 10.49 14.75
N LEU A 51 13.61 11.61 14.68
CA LEU A 51 12.21 11.65 15.08
C LEU A 51 11.34 10.74 14.19
N CYS A 52 11.66 10.68 12.89
CA CYS A 52 11.00 9.77 11.96
C CYS A 52 11.31 8.29 12.28
N LEU A 53 12.52 7.98 12.77
CA LEU A 53 12.89 6.61 13.14
C LEU A 53 12.15 6.14 14.41
N LEU A 54 11.92 7.06 15.36
CA LEU A 54 11.42 6.73 16.70
C LEU A 54 9.89 6.67 16.81
N ARG A 55 9.17 7.00 15.75
CA ARG A 55 7.72 7.14 15.78
C ARG A 55 7.05 5.89 15.19
N ASN A 56 6.04 5.38 15.90
CA ASN A 56 5.20 4.31 15.37
C ASN A 56 4.40 4.81 14.16
N ARG A 57 4.23 3.93 13.18
CA ARG A 57 3.67 4.19 11.86
C ARG A 57 2.48 3.25 11.58
N PRO A 58 1.36 3.44 12.29
CA PRO A 58 0.19 2.62 12.02
C PRO A 58 -0.33 2.90 10.61
N VAL A 59 -0.87 1.87 9.97
CA VAL A 59 -1.70 2.06 8.78
C VAL A 59 -2.97 2.79 9.22
N VAL A 60 -3.15 4.02 8.74
CA VAL A 60 -4.29 4.87 9.09
C VAL A 60 -5.42 4.80 8.08
N GLY A 61 -5.20 4.14 6.94
CA GLY A 61 -6.19 4.04 5.88
C GLY A 61 -5.69 3.38 4.60
N LEU A 62 -6.48 3.52 3.55
CA LEU A 62 -6.22 3.04 2.20
C LEU A 62 -6.31 4.20 1.21
N ILE A 63 -5.43 4.19 0.21
CA ILE A 63 -5.50 5.05 -0.97
C ILE A 63 -5.83 4.17 -2.16
N PHE A 64 -6.83 4.56 -2.94
CA PHE A 64 -7.27 3.83 -4.12
C PHE A 64 -7.41 4.76 -5.32
N GLU A 65 -7.15 4.19 -6.48
CA GLU A 65 -7.40 4.83 -7.77
C GLU A 65 -8.88 4.65 -8.11
N VAL A 66 -9.62 5.75 -8.22
CA VAL A 66 -10.99 5.79 -8.73
C VAL A 66 -10.93 6.29 -10.16
N LEU A 67 -11.55 5.54 -11.07
CA LEU A 67 -11.74 6.00 -12.43
C LEU A 67 -12.92 6.98 -12.44
N ASP A 68 -12.65 8.24 -12.74
CA ASP A 68 -13.70 9.24 -12.94
C ASP A 68 -14.15 9.20 -14.40
N ASN A 69 -15.36 8.69 -14.64
CA ASN A 69 -16.04 8.72 -15.93
C ASN A 69 -16.84 10.03 -16.08
N GLY A 70 -16.22 11.17 -15.78
CA GLY A 70 -16.89 12.47 -15.79
C GLY A 70 -17.60 12.77 -17.12
N LYS A 71 -18.65 13.60 -17.07
CA LYS A 71 -19.47 14.11 -18.19
C LYS A 71 -18.70 15.00 -19.18
N SER A 72 -17.43 14.74 -19.42
CA SER A 72 -16.64 15.43 -20.44
C SER A 72 -17.05 14.87 -21.82
N PRO A 73 -17.24 15.70 -22.86
CA PRO A 73 -17.54 15.25 -24.23
C PRO A 73 -16.40 14.45 -24.89
N THR A 74 -15.39 14.11 -24.12
CA THR A 74 -14.20 13.42 -24.55
C THR A 74 -14.02 12.21 -23.66
N TRP A 75 -13.87 11.06 -24.29
CA TRP A 75 -13.76 9.69 -23.79
C TRP A 75 -12.57 9.43 -22.83
N TYR A 76 -12.07 10.45 -22.14
CA TYR A 76 -10.85 10.39 -21.36
C TYR A 76 -11.14 9.93 -19.93
N ILE A 77 -10.65 8.75 -19.58
CA ILE A 77 -10.66 8.23 -18.20
C ILE A 77 -9.60 9.00 -17.40
N THR A 78 -10.01 9.87 -16.48
CA THR A 78 -9.11 10.50 -15.51
C THR A 78 -9.07 9.66 -14.24
N SER A 79 -7.89 9.17 -13.88
CA SER A 79 -7.67 8.52 -12.58
C SER A 79 -7.62 9.58 -11.48
N VAL A 80 -8.56 9.52 -10.55
CA VAL A 80 -8.58 10.35 -9.33
C VAL A 80 -8.21 9.46 -8.15
N CYS A 81 -7.27 9.89 -7.32
CA CYS A 81 -6.96 9.16 -6.09
C CYS A 81 -7.96 9.53 -5.00
N SER A 82 -8.61 8.52 -4.43
CA SER A 82 -9.47 8.63 -3.25
C SER A 82 -8.84 7.92 -2.07
N TYR A 83 -9.30 8.22 -0.85
CA TYR A 83 -8.80 7.60 0.36
C TYR A 83 -9.93 7.24 1.33
N ILE A 84 -9.72 6.18 2.09
CA ILE A 84 -10.58 5.76 3.20
C ILE A 84 -9.70 5.72 4.44
N MET A 85 -10.09 6.42 5.50
CA MET A 85 -9.40 6.35 6.78
C MET A 85 -10.02 5.30 7.69
N PHE A 86 -9.20 4.62 8.49
CA PHE A 86 -9.64 3.63 9.49
C PHE A 86 -9.97 4.25 10.85
N LEU A 87 -10.18 5.58 10.91
CA LEU A 87 -10.39 6.30 12.16
C LEU A 87 -11.55 5.71 12.97
N ASP A 88 -11.32 5.56 14.26
CA ASP A 88 -12.36 5.21 15.20
C ASP A 88 -13.37 6.36 15.30
N LYS A 89 -14.67 6.04 15.21
CA LYS A 89 -15.77 7.03 15.25
C LYS A 89 -15.81 7.82 16.58
N SER A 90 -15.04 7.39 17.57
CA SER A 90 -14.83 8.06 18.86
C SER A 90 -13.94 9.31 18.78
N ILE A 91 -13.21 9.51 17.69
CA ILE A 91 -12.30 10.64 17.49
C ILE A 91 -13.10 11.84 16.95
N SER A 92 -13.20 12.90 17.76
CA SER A 92 -13.98 14.13 17.57
C SER A 92 -14.18 14.60 16.11
N PRO A 93 -15.38 15.11 15.75
CA PRO A 93 -15.68 15.63 14.39
C PRO A 93 -14.72 16.72 13.89
N LEU A 94 -14.02 17.43 14.79
CA LEU A 94 -12.95 18.38 14.43
C LEU A 94 -11.76 17.72 13.70
N ILE A 95 -11.53 16.41 13.87
CA ILE A 95 -10.49 15.64 13.17
C ILE A 95 -11.03 15.07 11.84
N GLN A 96 -12.34 14.84 11.71
CA GLN A 96 -12.97 14.46 10.44
C GLN A 96 -12.94 15.60 9.40
N GLU A 97 -13.16 16.86 9.82
CA GLU A 97 -12.97 18.04 8.96
C GLU A 97 -11.50 18.24 8.52
N MET A 98 -10.56 17.60 9.23
CA MET A 98 -9.14 17.59 8.89
C MET A 98 -8.75 16.48 7.90
N SER A 99 -9.73 15.91 7.19
CA SER A 99 -9.57 15.27 5.88
C SER A 99 -8.45 15.92 5.07
N PRO A 100 -7.48 15.18 4.48
CA PRO A 100 -6.50 15.73 3.55
C PRO A 100 -7.20 16.53 2.47
N THR A 101 -7.25 17.84 2.67
CA THR A 101 -7.83 18.79 1.74
C THR A 101 -6.95 18.76 0.51
N LYS A 102 -7.44 18.03 -0.50
CA LYS A 102 -6.96 18.01 -1.88
C LYS A 102 -5.45 17.94 -1.98
N PHE A 103 -4.91 16.74 -1.99
CA PHE A 103 -3.58 16.60 -2.53
C PHE A 103 -3.57 17.05 -4.01
N THR A 104 -3.06 18.25 -4.26
CA THR A 104 -3.28 18.96 -5.52
C THR A 104 -2.48 18.40 -6.70
N TRP A 105 -1.55 17.47 -6.49
CA TRP A 105 -0.70 16.91 -7.55
C TRP A 105 -1.19 15.57 -8.13
N TYR A 106 -2.22 14.96 -7.53
CA TYR A 106 -2.66 13.60 -7.91
C TYR A 106 -3.53 13.54 -9.17
N TRP A 107 -4.00 14.67 -9.70
CA TRP A 107 -4.97 14.70 -10.80
C TRP A 107 -4.46 14.07 -12.12
N HIS A 108 -3.15 13.79 -12.21
CA HIS A 108 -2.53 13.22 -13.42
C HIS A 108 -1.43 12.19 -13.11
N CYS A 109 -1.48 11.48 -11.98
CA CYS A 109 -0.51 10.42 -11.69
C CYS A 109 -1.20 9.12 -11.23
N ARG A 110 -0.63 7.99 -11.65
CA ARG A 110 -1.01 6.66 -11.16
C ARG A 110 -0.06 6.22 -10.06
N ILE A 111 -0.59 5.63 -8.99
CA ILE A 111 0.22 5.03 -7.92
C ILE A 111 0.69 3.65 -8.37
N LEU A 112 1.98 3.37 -8.18
CA LEU A 112 2.64 2.10 -8.50
C LEU A 112 2.91 1.27 -7.26
N HIS A 113 3.32 1.91 -6.16
CA HIS A 113 3.71 1.23 -4.93
C HIS A 113 3.55 2.18 -3.73
N SER A 114 3.28 1.62 -2.56
CA SER A 114 3.32 2.32 -1.27
C SER A 114 4.26 1.57 -0.34
N CYS A 115 5.10 2.29 0.39
CA CYS A 115 6.05 1.70 1.33
C CYS A 115 6.34 2.68 2.46
N ASN A 116 5.99 2.31 3.71
CA ASN A 116 6.32 3.06 4.92
C ASN A 116 6.01 4.58 4.86
N GLY A 117 4.88 4.92 4.24
CA GLY A 117 4.37 6.28 4.13
C GLY A 117 4.88 7.09 2.93
N LEU A 118 5.65 6.47 2.05
CA LEU A 118 6.00 7.02 0.74
C LEU A 118 5.18 6.34 -0.37
N LEU A 119 4.87 7.10 -1.41
CA LEU A 119 4.20 6.63 -2.62
C LEU A 119 5.12 6.74 -3.82
N LEU A 120 5.12 5.72 -4.66
CA LEU A 120 5.74 5.73 -5.97
C LEU A 120 4.65 5.99 -6.99
N CYS A 121 4.81 7.05 -7.78
CA CYS A 121 3.82 7.46 -8.75
C CYS A 121 4.44 7.59 -10.14
N VAL A 122 3.61 7.44 -11.17
CA VAL A 122 3.98 7.67 -12.57
C VAL A 122 3.04 8.69 -13.19
N SER A 123 3.57 9.64 -13.96
CA SER A 123 2.75 10.59 -14.71
C SER A 123 1.82 9.85 -15.68
N ASN A 124 0.57 10.29 -15.77
CA ASN A 124 -0.40 9.76 -16.70
C ASN A 124 0.05 10.04 -18.15
N GLN A 125 -0.20 9.08 -19.05
CA GLN A 125 0.42 9.01 -20.38
C GLN A 125 -0.05 10.09 -21.36
N ILE A 126 -1.07 10.86 -21.00
CA ILE A 126 -1.82 11.76 -21.89
C ILE A 126 -0.94 12.87 -22.49
N TYR A 127 0.19 13.23 -21.86
CA TYR A 127 0.98 14.42 -22.26
C TYR A 127 2.47 14.19 -22.53
N ASN A 128 3.05 13.01 -22.23
CA ASN A 128 4.51 12.84 -22.31
C ASN A 128 4.93 11.62 -23.15
N LEU A 129 5.85 11.88 -24.08
CA LEU A 129 6.66 10.85 -24.74
C LEU A 129 7.75 10.26 -23.81
N SER A 130 7.61 10.40 -22.49
CA SER A 130 8.41 9.65 -21.50
C SER A 130 7.70 9.73 -20.14
N PRO A 131 7.29 8.60 -19.52
CA PRO A 131 6.69 8.64 -18.20
C PRO A 131 7.71 9.23 -17.21
N LYS A 132 7.27 10.18 -16.41
CA LYS A 132 8.03 10.68 -15.26
C LYS A 132 7.62 9.87 -14.05
N TYR A 133 8.61 9.46 -13.27
CA TYR A 133 8.39 8.75 -12.02
C TYR A 133 8.68 9.68 -10.85
N TYR A 134 7.92 9.46 -9.78
CA TYR A 134 7.87 10.36 -8.65
C TYR A 134 7.86 9.57 -7.35
N VAL A 135 8.63 10.03 -6.37
CA VAL A 135 8.48 9.57 -4.99
C VAL A 135 7.87 10.70 -4.20
N CYS A 136 6.69 10.45 -3.64
CA CYS A 136 5.93 11.46 -2.94
C CYS A 136 5.64 11.04 -1.50
N ASN A 137 5.72 12.01 -0.58
CA ASN A 137 5.20 11.88 0.76
C ASN A 137 3.84 12.62 0.81
N PRO A 138 2.71 11.90 0.85
CA PRO A 138 1.39 12.49 1.03
C PRO A 138 1.33 13.41 2.26
N THR A 139 1.74 12.94 3.44
CA THR A 139 1.61 13.66 4.72
C THR A 139 2.29 15.03 4.70
N THR A 140 3.44 15.16 4.03
CA THR A 140 4.16 16.44 3.93
C THR A 140 3.86 17.21 2.65
N ASN A 141 3.06 16.65 1.75
CA ASN A 141 2.77 17.16 0.41
C ASN A 141 4.05 17.50 -0.39
N LYS A 142 5.10 16.69 -0.19
CA LYS A 142 6.38 16.82 -0.91
C LYS A 142 6.49 15.71 -1.93
N CYS A 143 7.10 16.02 -3.07
CA CYS A 143 7.35 15.04 -4.09
C CYS A 143 8.63 15.36 -4.87
N ILE A 144 9.41 14.33 -5.20
CA ILE A 144 10.63 14.42 -5.99
C ILE A 144 10.47 13.62 -7.28
N VAL A 145 10.96 14.19 -8.37
CA VAL A 145 11.03 13.51 -9.67
C VAL A 145 12.28 12.63 -9.69
N LEU A 146 12.11 11.34 -9.99
CA LEU A 146 13.25 10.45 -10.17
C LEU A 146 14.01 10.82 -11.47
N PRO A 147 15.35 10.74 -11.47
CA PRO A 147 16.10 10.85 -12.71
C PRO A 147 15.68 9.73 -13.67
N LYS A 148 15.89 9.94 -14.97
CA LYS A 148 15.64 8.88 -15.95
C LYS A 148 16.45 7.64 -15.59
N VAL A 149 15.81 6.48 -15.70
CA VAL A 149 16.47 5.18 -15.68
C VAL A 149 17.54 5.17 -16.78
N LEU A 150 18.64 4.43 -16.59
CA LEU A 150 19.82 4.52 -17.47
C LEU A 150 19.43 4.30 -18.96
N ASP A 151 20.01 5.13 -19.84
CA ASP A 151 19.56 5.51 -21.20
C ASP A 151 19.66 4.39 -22.27
N HIS A 152 19.64 3.12 -21.87
CA HIS A 152 19.94 1.98 -22.74
C HIS A 152 18.72 1.14 -23.12
N HIS A 153 17.52 1.48 -22.67
CA HIS A 153 16.36 0.62 -22.87
C HIS A 153 15.13 1.41 -23.34
N ASN A 154 14.49 0.92 -24.41
CA ASN A 154 13.21 1.44 -24.88
C ASN A 154 12.16 1.36 -23.76
N ARG A 155 11.16 2.24 -23.77
CA ARG A 155 10.09 2.26 -22.75
C ARG A 155 9.43 0.91 -22.52
N ASP A 156 9.34 0.09 -23.56
CA ASP A 156 8.72 -1.23 -23.54
C ASP A 156 9.49 -2.26 -22.69
N SER A 157 10.65 -1.87 -22.15
CA SER A 157 11.45 -2.71 -21.27
C SER A 157 11.08 -2.58 -19.78
N ILE A 158 10.46 -1.49 -19.30
CA ILE A 158 10.18 -1.35 -17.87
C ILE A 158 8.98 -2.23 -17.51
N HIS A 159 9.24 -3.33 -16.82
CA HIS A 159 8.22 -4.28 -16.36
C HIS A 159 7.54 -3.79 -15.07
N GLY A 160 8.30 -3.15 -14.18
CA GLY A 160 7.75 -2.63 -12.93
C GLY A 160 8.72 -1.80 -12.11
N MET A 161 8.17 -1.05 -11.15
CA MET A 161 8.96 -0.24 -10.21
C MET A 161 8.42 -0.33 -8.80
N TYR A 162 9.31 -0.42 -7.82
CA TYR A 162 8.98 -0.73 -6.43
C TYR A 162 9.79 0.14 -5.48
N LEU A 163 9.10 0.80 -4.54
CA LEU A 163 9.75 1.47 -3.42
C LEU A 163 10.27 0.46 -2.39
N ALA A 164 11.48 0.71 -1.92
CA ALA A 164 12.07 0.05 -0.77
C ALA A 164 12.49 1.11 0.24
N PHE A 165 11.76 1.18 1.34
CA PHE A 165 12.00 2.19 2.36
C PHE A 165 11.73 1.60 3.74
N ASP A 166 12.77 1.51 4.55
CA ASP A 166 12.67 1.17 5.97
C ASP A 166 13.26 2.33 6.80
N PRO A 167 12.41 3.27 7.20
CA PRO A 167 12.81 4.37 8.07
C PRO A 167 13.11 3.96 9.51
N SER A 168 13.16 2.68 9.87
CA SER A 168 13.83 2.27 11.12
C SER A 168 15.34 2.05 10.90
N LYS A 169 15.75 1.80 9.66
CA LYS A 169 17.13 1.48 9.27
C LYS A 169 17.87 2.64 8.62
N SER A 170 17.18 3.41 7.77
CA SER A 170 17.81 4.50 7.01
C SER A 170 16.80 5.62 6.69
N PRO A 171 17.20 6.89 6.73
CA PRO A 171 16.37 7.99 6.23
C PRO A 171 16.26 8.00 4.69
N HIS A 172 17.07 7.20 4.00
CA HIS A 172 17.11 7.13 2.55
C HIS A 172 16.27 5.97 2.03
N TYR A 173 15.46 6.24 1.01
CA TYR A 173 14.72 5.22 0.27
C TYR A 173 15.50 4.79 -0.97
N ARG A 174 15.14 3.61 -1.46
CA ARG A 174 15.58 3.08 -2.75
C ARG A 174 14.37 2.81 -3.63
N VAL A 175 14.59 2.81 -4.95
CA VAL A 175 13.57 2.41 -5.93
C VAL A 175 14.19 1.33 -6.81
N VAL A 176 13.54 0.18 -6.88
CA VAL A 176 13.91 -0.94 -7.73
C VAL A 176 13.13 -0.84 -9.03
N CYS A 177 13.82 -0.79 -10.16
CA CYS A 177 13.27 -0.88 -11.50
C CYS A 177 13.56 -2.29 -12.04
N VAL A 178 12.51 -2.98 -12.51
CA VAL A 178 12.63 -4.27 -13.19
C VAL A 178 12.49 -4.01 -14.68
N LEU A 179 13.51 -4.41 -15.43
CA LEU A 179 13.60 -4.28 -16.87
C LEU A 179 13.52 -5.66 -17.52
N THR A 180 12.90 -5.74 -18.69
CA THR A 180 12.83 -6.93 -19.54
C THR A 180 13.52 -6.63 -20.86
N LEU A 181 14.55 -7.41 -21.21
CA LEU A 181 15.29 -7.27 -22.45
C LEU A 181 14.65 -8.10 -23.55
N PHE A 182 13.99 -7.43 -24.49
CA PHE A 182 13.46 -8.10 -25.69
C PHE A 182 14.54 -8.22 -26.79
N PRO A 183 14.58 -9.35 -27.53
CA PRO A 183 13.69 -10.51 -27.45
C PRO A 183 14.13 -11.57 -26.44
N SER A 184 15.27 -11.41 -25.75
CA SER A 184 15.83 -12.44 -24.87
C SER A 184 14.94 -12.86 -23.70
N GLY A 185 14.02 -12.00 -23.27
CA GLY A 185 13.21 -12.21 -22.07
C GLY A 185 13.98 -12.12 -20.75
N LEU A 186 15.28 -11.75 -20.80
CA LEU A 186 16.13 -11.59 -19.63
C LEU A 186 15.67 -10.41 -18.78
N HIS A 187 15.65 -10.58 -17.46
CA HIS A 187 15.28 -9.52 -16.52
C HIS A 187 16.52 -8.87 -15.88
N LEU A 188 16.56 -7.53 -15.91
CA LEU A 188 17.58 -6.74 -15.23
C LEU A 188 16.96 -5.90 -14.12
N PHE A 189 17.76 -5.64 -13.09
CA PHE A 189 17.36 -4.79 -11.98
C PHE A 189 18.24 -3.55 -11.95
N GLU A 190 17.61 -2.38 -11.86
CA GLU A 190 18.31 -1.13 -11.54
C GLU A 190 17.79 -0.56 -10.23
N VAL A 191 18.68 -0.01 -9.41
CA VAL A 191 18.36 0.51 -8.09
C VAL A 191 18.74 1.98 -8.02
N TYR A 192 17.75 2.83 -7.81
CA TYR A 192 17.94 4.21 -7.41
C TYR A 192 18.20 4.28 -5.91
N SER A 193 19.14 5.11 -5.47
CA SER A 193 19.34 5.44 -4.05
C SER A 193 19.16 6.94 -3.83
N SER A 194 18.25 7.32 -2.93
CA SER A 194 18.03 8.73 -2.59
C SER A 194 19.22 9.37 -1.85
N GLU A 195 20.11 8.55 -1.27
CA GLU A 195 21.36 9.00 -0.67
C GLU A 195 22.33 9.55 -1.73
N THR A 196 22.42 8.88 -2.88
CA THR A 196 23.35 9.25 -3.96
C THR A 196 22.70 10.06 -5.08
N GLY A 197 21.36 10.08 -5.12
CA GLY A 197 20.60 10.70 -6.20
C GLY A 197 20.77 10.02 -7.57
N SER A 198 21.24 8.77 -7.62
CA SER A 198 21.62 8.09 -8.86
C SER A 198 21.08 6.67 -8.97
N TRP A 199 20.91 6.21 -10.21
CA TRP A 199 20.63 4.81 -10.55
C TRP A 199 21.93 4.01 -10.63
N ARG A 200 21.89 2.76 -10.18
CA ARG A 200 22.97 1.78 -10.35
C ARG A 200 22.38 0.48 -10.87
N LYS A 201 23.10 -0.19 -11.76
CA LYS A 201 22.74 -1.53 -12.20
C LYS A 201 22.97 -2.52 -11.06
N GLY A 202 22.05 -3.47 -10.91
CA GLY A 202 22.26 -4.65 -10.08
C GLY A 202 23.50 -5.42 -10.55
N SER A 203 24.17 -6.08 -9.61
CA SER A 203 25.42 -6.81 -9.86
C SER A 203 25.24 -7.96 -10.87
N GLU A 204 24.03 -8.50 -10.95
CA GLU A 204 23.71 -9.68 -11.73
C GLU A 204 22.48 -9.44 -12.62
N SER A 205 22.55 -9.92 -13.86
CA SER A 205 21.39 -10.13 -14.71
C SER A 205 20.75 -11.47 -14.36
N PHE A 206 19.43 -11.53 -14.22
CA PHE A 206 18.76 -12.75 -13.78
C PHE A 206 17.82 -13.30 -14.86
N GLU A 207 17.93 -14.59 -15.13
CA GLU A 207 16.97 -15.33 -15.96
C GLU A 207 15.82 -15.79 -15.05
N ALA A 208 14.79 -14.96 -14.92
CA ALA A 208 13.48 -15.45 -14.50
C ALA A 208 12.75 -15.97 -15.75
N ASN A 209 11.76 -16.83 -15.56
CA ASN A 209 10.87 -17.22 -16.65
C ASN A 209 10.27 -15.95 -17.28
N VAL A 210 10.29 -15.84 -18.60
CA VAL A 210 9.83 -14.64 -19.35
C VAL A 210 8.37 -14.30 -19.03
N ASP A 211 7.59 -15.30 -18.62
CA ASP A 211 6.19 -15.16 -18.21
C ASP A 211 6.01 -14.77 -16.73
N PHE A 212 7.09 -14.53 -15.98
CA PHE A 212 6.99 -14.17 -14.57
C PHE A 212 6.33 -12.80 -14.40
N ASP A 213 5.24 -12.77 -13.64
CA ASP A 213 4.54 -11.53 -13.36
C ASP A 213 5.17 -10.80 -12.16
N PHE A 214 5.99 -9.78 -12.44
CA PHE A 214 6.49 -8.89 -11.40
C PHE A 214 5.45 -7.88 -10.90
N GLN A 215 4.21 -7.87 -11.37
CA GLN A 215 3.20 -6.98 -10.79
C GLN A 215 2.98 -7.30 -9.30
N ASP A 216 2.66 -6.29 -8.50
CA ASP A 216 2.30 -6.43 -7.08
C ASP A 216 3.45 -6.88 -6.14
N GLY A 217 4.69 -6.49 -6.46
CA GLY A 217 5.85 -6.69 -5.58
C GLY A 217 5.71 -6.00 -4.22
N VAL A 218 6.22 -6.63 -3.16
CA VAL A 218 6.07 -6.19 -1.76
C VAL A 218 7.44 -6.00 -1.11
N TYR A 219 7.68 -4.82 -0.53
CA TYR A 219 8.89 -4.60 0.28
C TYR A 219 8.74 -5.22 1.66
N TRP A 220 9.67 -6.10 2.02
CA TRP A 220 9.74 -6.71 3.35
C TRP A 220 11.18 -7.15 3.61
N ASN A 221 11.62 -7.16 4.88
CA ASN A 221 12.92 -7.74 5.27
C ASN A 221 14.14 -7.32 4.40
N GLY A 222 14.19 -6.06 3.94
CA GLY A 222 15.29 -5.55 3.11
C GLY A 222 15.26 -6.01 1.64
N ALA A 223 14.14 -6.53 1.15
CA ALA A 223 14.00 -7.03 -0.22
C ALA A 223 12.61 -6.74 -0.82
N ILE A 224 12.51 -6.77 -2.14
CA ILE A 224 11.21 -6.78 -2.85
C ILE A 224 10.85 -8.22 -3.17
N HIS A 225 9.64 -8.65 -2.83
CA HIS A 225 9.15 -10.02 -2.99
C HIS A 225 8.03 -10.08 -4.02
N TRP A 226 8.00 -11.15 -4.80
CA TRP A 226 6.95 -11.45 -5.76
C TRP A 226 6.52 -12.90 -5.62
N VAL A 227 5.21 -13.11 -5.51
CA VAL A 227 4.64 -14.46 -5.44
C VAL A 227 4.19 -14.90 -6.83
N ASN A 228 4.62 -16.09 -7.22
CA ASN A 228 4.18 -16.72 -8.46
C ASN A 228 3.06 -17.72 -8.20
N VAL A 229 1.81 -17.27 -8.36
CA VAL A 229 0.63 -18.14 -8.21
C VAL A 229 0.13 -18.70 -9.55
N VAL A 230 0.55 -18.11 -10.67
CA VAL A 230 -0.04 -18.34 -12.00
C VAL A 230 0.79 -19.34 -12.82
N THR A 231 2.09 -19.14 -12.93
CA THR A 231 2.95 -19.90 -13.86
C THR A 231 3.52 -21.15 -13.20
N LYS A 232 3.64 -22.25 -13.96
CA LYS A 232 4.29 -23.50 -13.51
C LYS A 232 5.71 -23.59 -14.13
N PRO A 233 6.76 -23.96 -13.37
CA PRO A 233 6.76 -24.19 -11.93
C PRO A 233 6.51 -22.88 -11.16
N ARG A 234 5.71 -22.98 -10.09
CA ARG A 234 5.45 -21.85 -9.20
C ARG A 234 6.72 -21.64 -8.39
N GLU A 235 7.51 -20.66 -8.75
CA GLU A 235 8.68 -20.25 -7.97
C GLU A 235 8.51 -18.79 -7.60
N SER A 236 8.38 -18.50 -6.31
CA SER A 236 8.31 -17.12 -5.82
C SER A 236 9.73 -16.59 -5.60
N VAL A 237 9.96 -15.32 -5.92
CA VAL A 237 11.31 -14.72 -5.91
C VAL A 237 11.35 -13.43 -5.12
N TYR A 238 12.51 -13.09 -4.57
CA TYR A 238 12.75 -11.80 -3.96
C TYR A 238 14.11 -11.23 -4.36
N PHE A 239 14.14 -9.92 -4.57
CA PHE A 239 15.35 -9.17 -4.89
C PHE A 239 15.89 -8.52 -3.63
N SER A 240 16.99 -9.06 -3.11
CA SER A 240 17.63 -8.56 -1.89
C SER A 240 18.38 -7.26 -2.17
N LEU A 241 18.12 -6.23 -1.37
CA LEU A 241 18.85 -4.95 -1.47
C LEU A 241 20.11 -4.92 -0.59
N ASP A 242 20.29 -5.96 0.22
CA ASP A 242 21.45 -6.21 1.06
C ASP A 242 22.37 -7.24 0.38
N CYS A 243 23.68 -7.12 0.58
CA CYS A 243 24.70 -8.08 0.10
C CYS A 243 24.57 -8.48 -1.38
N GLY A 244 25.12 -7.67 -2.28
CA GLY A 244 25.34 -8.09 -3.67
C GLY A 244 24.13 -7.96 -4.62
N GLN A 245 22.99 -7.43 -4.17
CA GLN A 245 21.84 -7.12 -5.05
C GLN A 245 21.40 -8.32 -5.91
N THR A 246 21.09 -9.43 -5.24
CA THR A 246 20.82 -10.73 -5.87
C THR A 246 19.33 -11.08 -5.83
N LEU A 247 18.83 -11.74 -6.88
CA LEU A 247 17.52 -12.39 -6.85
C LEU A 247 17.64 -13.79 -6.22
N LYS A 248 16.70 -14.13 -5.33
CA LYS A 248 16.66 -15.41 -4.62
C LYS A 248 15.25 -15.98 -4.66
N VAL A 249 15.14 -17.30 -4.57
CA VAL A 249 13.86 -18.00 -4.46
C VAL A 249 13.46 -18.11 -2.99
N PHE A 250 12.16 -18.07 -2.71
CA PHE A 250 11.62 -18.37 -1.39
C PHE A 250 10.40 -19.31 -1.49
N PRO A 251 10.04 -20.01 -0.41
CA PRO A 251 8.91 -20.95 -0.44
C PRO A 251 7.63 -20.24 -0.87
N ASN A 252 6.86 -20.86 -1.77
CA ASN A 252 5.51 -20.38 -2.05
C ASN A 252 4.61 -20.55 -0.84
N PRO A 253 3.57 -19.72 -0.69
CA PRO A 253 2.49 -20.03 0.24
C PRO A 253 1.86 -21.40 -0.11
N PRO A 254 1.09 -22.02 0.80
CA PRO A 254 0.41 -23.28 0.53
C PRO A 254 -0.71 -23.12 -0.51
N LEU A 255 -0.32 -23.08 -1.78
CA LEU A 255 -1.19 -22.87 -2.92
C LEU A 255 -1.91 -24.16 -3.29
N LYS A 256 -3.21 -24.06 -3.57
CA LYS A 256 -4.02 -25.16 -4.13
C LYS A 256 -3.64 -25.39 -5.59
N ASP A 257 -3.80 -26.62 -6.10
CA ASP A 257 -3.53 -26.93 -7.52
C ASP A 257 -4.70 -26.51 -8.42
N ILE A 258 -4.93 -25.20 -8.47
CA ILE A 258 -6.00 -24.53 -9.21
C ILE A 258 -5.45 -23.25 -9.86
N SER A 259 -6.13 -22.72 -10.86
CA SER A 259 -5.80 -21.40 -11.42
C SER A 259 -6.20 -20.30 -10.44
N TYR A 260 -5.25 -19.45 -10.07
CA TYR A 260 -5.50 -18.25 -9.28
C TYR A 260 -5.65 -17.03 -10.19
N ASP A 261 -6.72 -16.27 -10.04
CA ASP A 261 -6.81 -14.89 -10.50
C ASP A 261 -6.18 -13.97 -9.42
N LYS A 262 -5.67 -12.80 -9.83
CA LYS A 262 -5.19 -11.76 -8.89
C LYS A 262 -6.25 -11.30 -7.91
N SER A 263 -7.51 -11.42 -8.27
CA SER A 263 -8.63 -11.11 -7.38
C SER A 263 -8.84 -12.14 -6.26
N ASP A 264 -8.23 -13.34 -6.37
CA ASP A 264 -8.48 -14.48 -5.48
C ASP A 264 -7.48 -14.56 -4.31
N TYR A 265 -6.54 -13.61 -4.22
CA TYR A 265 -5.59 -13.58 -3.11
C TYR A 265 -5.25 -12.15 -2.69
N TYR A 266 -4.61 -12.03 -1.54
CA TYR A 266 -3.87 -10.84 -1.14
C TYR A 266 -2.42 -11.23 -0.85
N PHE A 267 -1.47 -10.38 -1.26
CA PHE A 267 -0.06 -10.49 -0.91
C PHE A 267 0.41 -9.09 -0.51
N GLY A 268 0.95 -8.94 0.69
CA GLY A 268 1.31 -7.64 1.22
C GLY A 268 1.98 -7.73 2.58
N GLU A 269 2.53 -6.61 3.03
CA GLU A 269 3.25 -6.48 4.28
C GLU A 269 2.42 -5.67 5.29
N SER A 270 2.52 -6.03 6.57
CA SER A 270 2.01 -5.22 7.67
C SER A 270 2.87 -5.42 8.92
N ASP A 271 3.37 -4.32 9.47
CA ASP A 271 4.16 -4.27 10.70
C ASP A 271 5.40 -5.19 10.70
N ASP A 272 6.19 -5.19 9.62
CA ASP A 272 7.35 -6.05 9.38
C ASP A 272 7.00 -7.55 9.23
N HIS A 273 5.76 -7.88 8.84
CA HIS A 273 5.32 -9.25 8.58
C HIS A 273 4.75 -9.38 7.17
N LEU A 274 5.20 -10.40 6.45
CA LEU A 274 4.73 -10.70 5.10
C LEU A 274 3.55 -11.66 5.14
N HIS A 275 2.45 -11.26 4.52
CA HIS A 275 1.18 -11.98 4.54
C HIS A 275 0.77 -12.45 3.14
N PHE A 276 0.16 -13.63 3.09
CA PHE A 276 -0.57 -14.12 1.94
C PHE A 276 -1.96 -14.56 2.40
N VAL A 277 -3.02 -14.09 1.75
CA VAL A 277 -4.39 -14.53 2.03
C VAL A 277 -4.91 -15.30 0.84
N ASP A 278 -5.29 -16.56 1.06
CA ASP A 278 -6.01 -17.37 0.08
C ASP A 278 -7.50 -17.04 0.20
N GLY A 279 -8.06 -16.42 -0.84
CA GLY A 279 -9.47 -16.08 -0.98
C GLY A 279 -10.07 -16.64 -2.26
N HIS A 280 -9.74 -17.89 -2.56
CA HIS A 280 -10.30 -18.64 -3.68
C HIS A 280 -11.81 -18.41 -3.86
N ARG A 281 -12.24 -18.18 -5.11
CA ARG A 281 -13.64 -17.95 -5.47
C ARG A 281 -14.57 -19.06 -5.00
N GLY A 282 -15.71 -18.68 -4.44
CA GLY A 282 -16.69 -19.62 -3.91
C GLY A 282 -16.27 -20.32 -2.60
N SER A 283 -15.13 -19.95 -1.99
CA SER A 283 -14.79 -20.37 -0.63
C SER A 283 -15.45 -19.44 0.38
N ASP A 284 -16.12 -20.03 1.37
CA ASP A 284 -16.60 -19.31 2.56
C ASP A 284 -15.49 -19.12 3.62
N GLU A 285 -14.29 -19.65 3.34
CA GLU A 285 -13.13 -19.58 4.22
C GLU A 285 -11.96 -18.87 3.56
N PHE A 286 -11.35 -17.94 4.31
CA PHE A 286 -10.09 -17.29 3.99
C PHE A 286 -9.00 -17.76 4.97
N ILE A 287 -7.84 -18.12 4.43
CA ILE A 287 -6.69 -18.49 5.26
C ILE A 287 -5.63 -17.40 5.12
N VAL A 288 -5.28 -16.79 6.25
CA VAL A 288 -4.21 -15.80 6.33
C VAL A 288 -2.92 -16.50 6.74
N TYR A 289 -1.98 -16.57 5.82
CA TYR A 289 -0.64 -17.08 6.05
C TYR A 289 0.33 -15.94 6.38
N GLU A 290 1.33 -16.26 7.20
CA GLU A 290 2.45 -15.38 7.52
C GLU A 290 3.76 -16.12 7.26
N MET A 291 4.73 -15.44 6.63
CA MET A 291 6.04 -16.00 6.36
C MET A 291 6.96 -15.78 7.55
N LYS A 292 7.66 -16.83 8.00
CA LYS A 292 8.74 -16.66 8.98
C LYS A 292 9.86 -15.81 8.41
N ARG A 293 10.43 -14.93 9.24
CA ARG A 293 11.47 -13.96 8.83
C ARG A 293 12.74 -14.58 8.25
N ASP A 294 13.04 -15.83 8.60
CA ASP A 294 14.16 -16.60 8.08
C ASP A 294 13.86 -17.35 6.77
N TYR A 295 12.67 -17.12 6.19
CA TYR A 295 12.15 -17.78 4.98
C TYR A 295 11.99 -19.30 5.11
N SER A 296 11.94 -19.85 6.33
CA SER A 296 11.85 -21.30 6.54
C SER A 296 10.49 -21.89 6.16
N GLU A 297 9.39 -21.22 6.51
CA GLU A 297 8.04 -21.70 6.20
C GLU A 297 6.98 -20.59 6.27
N TRP A 298 5.87 -20.86 5.59
CA TRP A 298 4.60 -20.18 5.79
C TRP A 298 3.77 -20.90 6.85
N PHE A 299 3.23 -20.17 7.82
CA PHE A 299 2.32 -20.72 8.82
C PHE A 299 0.97 -20.03 8.79
N VAL A 300 -0.08 -20.73 9.20
CA VAL A 300 -1.43 -20.16 9.31
C VAL A 300 -1.47 -19.23 10.52
N LYS A 301 -1.69 -17.94 10.27
CA LYS A 301 -1.85 -16.92 11.32
C LYS A 301 -3.31 -16.76 11.72
N TYR A 302 -4.23 -16.68 10.75
CA TYR A 302 -5.67 -16.59 11.00
C TYR A 302 -6.46 -17.50 10.06
N LYS A 303 -7.61 -17.98 10.53
CA LYS A 303 -8.65 -18.63 9.72
C LYS A 303 -9.91 -17.81 9.84
N VAL A 304 -10.46 -17.39 8.72
CA VAL A 304 -11.67 -16.58 8.68
C VAL A 304 -12.75 -17.37 7.99
N ASN A 305 -13.89 -17.54 8.65
CA ASN A 305 -15.08 -18.13 8.06
C ASN A 305 -16.16 -17.05 7.96
N VAL A 306 -16.68 -16.86 6.75
CA VAL A 306 -17.75 -15.91 6.41
C VAL A 306 -18.98 -16.07 7.29
N HIS A 307 -19.37 -17.30 7.62
CA HIS A 307 -20.55 -17.61 8.43
C HIS A 307 -20.37 -17.29 9.92
N GLU A 308 -19.13 -17.14 10.37
CA GLU A 308 -18.82 -16.77 11.75
C GLU A 308 -18.73 -15.25 11.97
N MET A 309 -18.89 -14.46 10.89
CA MET A 309 -18.80 -13.00 10.95
C MET A 309 -20.04 -12.41 11.64
N LYS A 310 -19.84 -11.79 12.80
CA LYS A 310 -20.87 -11.13 13.59
C LYS A 310 -21.26 -9.78 13.00
N GLY A 311 -22.46 -9.31 13.34
CA GLY A 311 -22.96 -7.99 12.94
C GLY A 311 -23.82 -7.98 11.68
N GLY A 312 -24.51 -9.09 11.36
CA GLY A 312 -25.37 -9.21 10.18
C GLY A 312 -24.61 -9.34 8.86
N PHE A 313 -23.30 -9.60 8.92
CA PHE A 313 -22.42 -9.60 7.77
C PHE A 313 -22.56 -10.87 6.90
N SER A 314 -22.94 -12.00 7.49
CA SER A 314 -23.30 -13.22 6.73
C SER A 314 -24.41 -12.98 5.71
N GLU A 315 -25.33 -12.05 6.00
CA GLU A 315 -26.43 -11.65 5.10
C GLU A 315 -25.94 -10.86 3.88
N TRP A 316 -24.71 -10.33 3.90
CA TRP A 316 -24.14 -9.55 2.79
C TRP A 316 -23.59 -10.43 1.67
N PHE A 317 -23.47 -11.72 1.95
CA PHE A 317 -23.01 -12.75 1.03
C PHE A 317 -24.16 -13.55 0.42
N VAL A 318 -25.39 -13.09 0.59
CA VAL A 318 -26.54 -13.67 -0.11
C VAL A 318 -26.36 -13.40 -1.61
N LYS A 319 -26.43 -14.47 -2.43
CA LYS A 319 -26.36 -14.38 -3.89
C LYS A 319 -27.47 -13.44 -4.39
N GLU A 320 -27.13 -12.19 -4.73
CA GLU A 320 -28.07 -11.32 -5.44
C GLU A 320 -28.21 -11.89 -6.87
N ASN A 321 -29.40 -12.37 -7.22
CA ASN A 321 -29.73 -12.75 -8.59
C ASN A 321 -29.65 -11.48 -9.46
N VAL A 322 -28.54 -11.31 -10.18
CA VAL A 322 -28.39 -10.21 -11.13
C VAL A 322 -29.29 -10.51 -12.33
N ASP A 323 -30.22 -9.61 -12.64
CA ASP A 323 -31.06 -9.68 -13.84
C ASP A 323 -30.18 -9.44 -15.08
N VAL A 324 -29.73 -10.53 -15.67
CA VAL A 324 -28.79 -10.61 -16.80
C VAL A 324 -29.34 -9.96 -18.08
N SER A 325 -30.62 -9.57 -18.10
CA SER A 325 -31.26 -8.95 -19.26
C SER A 325 -30.89 -7.47 -19.49
N LYS A 326 -30.13 -6.84 -18.57
CA LYS A 326 -29.87 -5.38 -18.58
C LYS A 326 -28.39 -4.97 -18.69
N VAL A 327 -27.47 -5.92 -18.90
CA VAL A 327 -26.02 -5.64 -18.97
C VAL A 327 -25.49 -6.16 -20.29
N ASP A 328 -24.62 -5.39 -20.95
CA ASP A 328 -24.00 -5.78 -22.23
C ASP A 328 -23.10 -7.02 -22.03
N MET A 329 -23.36 -8.07 -22.83
CA MET A 329 -23.30 -9.48 -22.40
C MET A 329 -21.95 -10.19 -22.55
N ASP A 330 -20.96 -9.65 -23.25
CA ASP A 330 -19.77 -10.47 -23.57
C ASP A 330 -18.67 -10.46 -22.48
N TYR A 331 -18.64 -9.43 -21.61
CA TYR A 331 -17.65 -9.32 -20.53
C TYR A 331 -18.20 -9.77 -19.16
N TYR A 332 -19.52 -9.69 -18.97
CA TYR A 332 -20.17 -9.92 -17.67
C TYR A 332 -20.59 -11.38 -17.45
N GLU A 333 -20.99 -12.10 -18.51
CA GLU A 333 -21.50 -13.47 -18.39
C GLU A 333 -20.47 -14.50 -17.93
N SER A 334 -19.17 -14.27 -18.15
CA SER A 334 -18.12 -15.22 -17.74
C SER A 334 -17.57 -15.01 -16.33
N PHE A 335 -17.78 -13.83 -15.72
CA PHE A 335 -17.13 -13.46 -14.45
C PHE A 335 -18.04 -13.49 -13.21
N PHE A 336 -19.37 -13.46 -13.36
CA PHE A 336 -20.27 -13.11 -12.25
C PHE A 336 -21.53 -13.97 -12.07
N LYS A 337 -21.65 -15.14 -12.72
CA LYS A 337 -22.77 -16.05 -12.44
C LYS A 337 -22.52 -16.81 -11.13
N ASP A 338 -23.36 -16.54 -10.14
CA ASP A 338 -23.63 -17.36 -8.93
C ASP A 338 -22.59 -17.43 -7.80
N GLU A 339 -21.56 -16.58 -7.78
CA GLU A 339 -20.51 -16.62 -6.74
C GLU A 339 -20.48 -15.39 -5.83
N VAL A 340 -20.32 -15.64 -4.53
CA VAL A 340 -20.06 -14.62 -3.53
C VAL A 340 -18.66 -14.05 -3.79
N PHE A 341 -18.61 -12.83 -4.31
CA PHE A 341 -17.35 -12.20 -4.67
C PHE A 341 -16.81 -11.33 -3.53
N VAL A 342 -15.86 -11.89 -2.77
CA VAL A 342 -15.17 -11.19 -1.69
C VAL A 342 -13.75 -10.90 -2.13
N ARG A 343 -13.38 -9.62 -2.21
CA ARG A 343 -11.99 -9.22 -2.43
C ARG A 343 -11.33 -8.87 -1.11
N ILE A 344 -10.10 -9.33 -0.91
CA ILE A 344 -9.25 -8.89 0.20
C ILE A 344 -8.42 -7.69 -0.27
N TYR A 345 -8.60 -6.55 0.39
CA TYR A 345 -7.86 -5.34 0.08
C TYR A 345 -6.55 -5.25 0.86
N THR A 346 -6.56 -5.59 2.15
CA THR A 346 -5.35 -5.59 2.97
C THR A 346 -5.52 -6.38 4.26
N VAL A 347 -4.41 -6.81 4.84
CA VAL A 347 -4.29 -7.25 6.24
C VAL A 347 -3.54 -6.15 7.00
N VAL A 348 -4.05 -5.77 8.16
CA VAL A 348 -3.45 -4.77 9.05
C VAL A 348 -3.19 -5.41 10.40
N ARG A 349 -1.92 -5.50 10.79
CA ARG A 349 -1.54 -5.89 12.14
C ARG A 349 -1.77 -4.73 13.11
N GLY A 350 -2.48 -5.04 14.18
CA GLY A 350 -2.57 -4.18 15.34
C GLY A 350 -1.38 -4.36 16.28
N LYS A 351 -1.32 -3.56 17.34
CA LYS A 351 -0.26 -3.72 18.36
C LYS A 351 -0.33 -5.07 19.06
N ASN A 352 -1.56 -5.58 19.21
CA ASN A 352 -1.86 -6.91 19.72
C ASN A 352 -2.69 -7.66 18.66
N ASP A 353 -2.77 -8.98 18.79
CA ASP A 353 -3.60 -9.81 17.90
C ASP A 353 -5.08 -9.37 17.94
N GLU A 354 -5.58 -8.89 19.09
CA GLU A 354 -6.94 -8.37 19.26
C GLU A 354 -7.25 -7.13 18.39
N ASP A 355 -6.22 -6.35 18.07
CA ASP A 355 -6.33 -5.12 17.27
C ASP A 355 -6.17 -5.39 15.75
N SER A 356 -5.84 -6.64 15.37
CA SER A 356 -5.55 -7.00 13.98
C SER A 356 -6.83 -7.23 13.19
N PHE A 357 -6.84 -6.76 11.94
CA PHE A 357 -8.01 -6.86 11.07
C PHE A 357 -7.61 -7.02 9.61
N MET A 358 -8.56 -7.48 8.79
CA MET A 358 -8.46 -7.36 7.33
C MET A 358 -9.53 -6.42 6.80
N VAL A 359 -9.27 -5.84 5.63
CA VAL A 359 -10.27 -5.08 4.88
C VAL A 359 -10.77 -5.95 3.74
N ILE A 360 -12.08 -6.16 3.73
CA ILE A 360 -12.79 -6.95 2.73
C ILE A 360 -13.79 -6.09 1.98
N VAL A 361 -14.00 -6.46 0.72
CA VAL A 361 -14.92 -5.79 -0.17
C VAL A 361 -15.92 -6.77 -0.73
N THR A 362 -17.19 -6.41 -0.58
CA THR A 362 -18.35 -7.21 -0.99
C THR A 362 -19.25 -6.30 -1.82
N GLY A 363 -19.23 -6.43 -3.15
CA GLY A 363 -20.10 -5.69 -4.09
C GLY A 363 -20.19 -4.17 -3.87
N LYS A 364 -21.01 -3.75 -2.90
CA LYS A 364 -21.37 -2.36 -2.55
C LYS A 364 -20.70 -1.85 -1.27
N ARG A 365 -19.92 -2.65 -0.54
CA ARG A 365 -19.39 -2.30 0.79
C ARG A 365 -17.92 -2.61 0.94
N ILE A 366 -17.22 -1.76 1.68
CA ILE A 366 -15.87 -1.97 2.19
C ILE A 366 -16.00 -2.05 3.70
N ALA A 367 -15.51 -3.14 4.30
CA ALA A 367 -15.60 -3.37 5.73
C ALA A 367 -14.26 -3.79 6.33
N ARG A 368 -14.04 -3.40 7.58
CA ARG A 368 -13.00 -3.97 8.44
C ARG A 368 -13.55 -5.20 9.14
N TYR A 369 -12.86 -6.32 9.06
CA TYR A 369 -13.13 -7.55 9.81
C TYR A 369 -12.03 -7.76 10.84
N ASN A 370 -12.40 -7.74 12.12
CA ASN A 370 -11.48 -8.03 13.21
C ASN A 370 -11.33 -9.56 13.39
N PHE A 371 -10.09 -10.05 13.41
CA PHE A 371 -9.82 -11.50 13.43
C PHE A 371 -10.22 -12.16 14.77
N GLU A 372 -10.01 -11.49 15.90
CA GLU A 372 -10.26 -12.04 17.23
C GLU A 372 -11.74 -11.99 17.59
N HIS A 373 -12.35 -10.82 17.47
CA HIS A 373 -13.75 -10.59 17.86
C HIS A 373 -14.74 -11.13 16.83
N LYS A 374 -14.27 -11.42 15.61
CA LYS A 374 -15.05 -11.83 14.44
C LYS A 374 -16.13 -10.81 14.06
N THR A 375 -15.89 -9.53 14.34
CA THR A 375 -16.84 -8.45 14.07
C THR A 375 -16.49 -7.72 12.79
N CYS A 376 -17.50 -7.42 11.98
CA CYS A 376 -17.37 -6.53 10.83
C CYS A 376 -17.86 -5.13 11.16
N GLU A 377 -17.14 -4.12 10.68
CA GLU A 377 -17.61 -2.74 10.64
C GLU A 377 -17.47 -2.15 9.25
N THR A 378 -18.56 -1.56 8.76
CA THR A 378 -18.58 -0.82 7.49
C THR A 378 -17.67 0.39 7.57
N LEU A 379 -16.67 0.43 6.69
CA LEU A 379 -15.82 1.59 6.46
C LEU A 379 -16.42 2.52 5.42
N CYS A 380 -17.02 1.96 4.37
CA CYS A 380 -17.64 2.70 3.28
C CYS A 380 -18.76 1.85 2.65
N GLU A 381 -19.85 2.50 2.27
CA GLU A 381 -20.98 1.91 1.54
C GLU A 381 -21.26 2.77 0.32
N PHE A 382 -21.52 2.13 -0.81
CA PHE A 382 -21.80 2.79 -2.08
C PHE A 382 -23.29 2.67 -2.40
N GLU A 383 -23.92 3.81 -2.68
CA GLU A 383 -25.28 3.83 -3.20
C GLU A 383 -25.30 3.22 -4.61
N SER A 384 -26.25 2.32 -4.86
CA SER A 384 -26.48 1.77 -6.19
C SER A 384 -27.06 2.87 -7.08
N THR A 385 -26.22 3.66 -7.75
CA THR A 385 -26.71 4.56 -8.78
C THR A 385 -27.18 3.71 -9.96
N THR A 386 -28.49 3.56 -10.07
CA THR A 386 -29.17 3.18 -11.31
C THR A 386 -28.66 4.11 -12.42
N GLU A 387 -28.24 3.53 -13.55
CA GLU A 387 -27.58 4.17 -14.71
C GLU A 387 -26.04 4.17 -14.64
N HIS A 388 -25.46 3.10 -15.21
CA HIS A 388 -24.11 3.00 -15.80
C HIS A 388 -22.87 3.39 -14.96
N HIS A 389 -23.02 3.77 -13.70
CA HIS A 389 -21.92 4.03 -12.79
C HIS A 389 -21.78 2.89 -11.79
N SER A 390 -21.50 1.68 -12.27
CA SER A 390 -20.72 0.77 -11.45
C SER A 390 -19.40 1.51 -11.21
N VAL A 391 -19.22 2.03 -9.99
CA VAL A 391 -17.88 2.39 -9.51
C VAL A 391 -17.11 1.07 -9.56
N PHE A 392 -16.49 0.81 -10.71
CA PHE A 392 -15.49 -0.20 -10.84
C PHE A 392 -14.39 0.29 -9.92
N PHE A 393 -14.41 -0.18 -8.67
CA PHE A 393 -13.18 -0.30 -7.90
C PHE A 393 -12.27 -1.06 -8.82
N GLY A 394 -11.32 -0.33 -9.40
CA GLY A 394 -10.55 -0.78 -10.54
C GLY A 394 -9.97 -2.15 -10.25
N SER A 395 -9.54 -2.85 -11.29
CA SER A 395 -8.81 -4.12 -11.17
C SER A 395 -7.57 -4.06 -10.25
N LYS A 396 -7.20 -2.88 -9.73
CA LYS A 396 -6.03 -2.63 -8.89
C LYS A 396 -6.39 -2.51 -7.41
N ARG A 397 -5.64 -3.25 -6.59
CA ARG A 397 -5.76 -3.23 -5.13
C ARG A 397 -5.41 -1.83 -4.58
N PRO A 398 -6.03 -1.40 -3.47
CA PRO A 398 -5.64 -0.18 -2.81
C PRO A 398 -4.24 -0.30 -2.19
N PHE A 399 -3.64 0.85 -1.91
CA PHE A 399 -2.38 0.96 -1.20
C PHE A 399 -2.61 1.35 0.25
N GLN A 400 -1.88 0.73 1.19
CA GLN A 400 -1.88 1.17 2.58
C GLN A 400 -1.38 2.62 2.69
N TYR A 401 -2.09 3.43 3.47
CA TYR A 401 -1.71 4.79 3.82
C TYR A 401 -1.15 4.82 5.24
N ILE A 402 0.12 5.19 5.33
CA ILE A 402 0.84 5.40 6.57
C ILE A 402 1.25 6.87 6.58
N GLU A 403 0.91 7.58 7.65
CA GLU A 403 1.37 8.96 7.78
C GLU A 403 2.86 8.98 8.15
N SER A 404 3.64 9.89 7.56
CA SER A 404 5.09 9.94 7.76
C SER A 404 5.68 11.35 7.68
N LEU A 405 6.61 11.69 8.58
CA LEU A 405 7.41 12.93 8.49
C LEU A 405 8.66 12.77 7.63
N CYS A 406 8.95 11.57 7.14
CA CYS A 406 10.17 11.29 6.40
C CYS A 406 10.27 12.21 5.18
N SER A 407 11.46 12.78 4.95
CA SER A 407 11.73 13.56 3.75
C SER A 407 11.76 12.66 2.52
N VAL A 408 11.31 13.21 1.40
CA VAL A 408 11.51 12.63 0.06
C VAL A 408 12.63 13.32 -0.67
#